data_AF-D0GNI5-F1
#
_entry.id   AF-D0GNI5-F1
#
_cell.length_a   1.000
_cell.length_b   1.000
_cell.length_c   1.000
_cell.angle_alpha   90.00
_cell.angle_beta   90.00
_cell.angle_gamma   90.00
#
_symmetry.space_group_name_H-M   'P 1'
#
loop_
_entity.id
_entity.type
_entity.pdbx_description
1 polymer ?
#
loop_
_entity_poly.entity_id
_entity_poly.type
_entity_poly.pdbx_seq_one_letter_code
_entity_poly.pdbx_strand_id
1 'polypeptide(L)'
;MNIEYKLYPYPVLNYFSDDYINSVFTSNLKLDKLGNGIIFELTANTDDEGLKELIGKGLAEYVFHIECSSTSYRNIVKSATGTETVTIPESKLNNRVNVCFFIVAKKEIENYSNVNFNPDYEGISFTIEKANILAIAKQYNVEIEKEKDNLAQVPSIFLIIKRESDRKDGIEIEMLQDKLQISLSKKDYEHYALLSKGNYQALLHSSIIFPALIYVFENLKKSDLEIYEDFNWFKTIKKVLNNIDIELDKESLE
;
A
#
# COMPACT_ATOMS: atom_id res chain seq x y z
N MET A 1 5.63 -8.73 5.92
CA MET A 1 6.50 -9.89 6.11
C MET A 1 6.22 -10.80 4.95
N ASN A 2 7.20 -11.05 4.09
CA ASN A 2 7.09 -12.08 3.07
C ASN A 2 7.48 -13.40 3.73
N ILE A 3 6.58 -14.38 3.75
CA ILE A 3 6.92 -15.72 4.23
C ILE A 3 7.78 -16.37 3.14
N GLU A 4 9.06 -16.46 3.44
CA GLU A 4 10.04 -17.23 2.68
C GLU A 4 10.35 -18.52 3.41
N TYR A 5 10.88 -19.50 2.68
CA TYR A 5 11.32 -20.77 3.26
C TYR A 5 12.27 -20.52 4.44
N LYS A 6 11.91 -21.04 5.62
CA LYS A 6 12.71 -20.97 6.85
C LYS A 6 12.73 -22.33 7.51
N LEU A 7 13.90 -22.71 8.02
CA LEU A 7 14.05 -23.87 8.88
C LEU A 7 13.65 -23.48 10.30
N TYR A 8 12.75 -24.24 10.89
CA TYR A 8 12.32 -24.11 12.27
C TYR A 8 13.05 -25.16 13.13
N PRO A 9 13.31 -24.89 14.42
CA PRO A 9 13.96 -25.86 15.31
C PRO A 9 13.03 -27.02 15.74
N TYR A 10 11.80 -27.04 15.22
CA TYR A 10 10.77 -28.06 15.42
C TYR A 10 9.87 -28.10 14.17
N PRO A 11 9.11 -29.20 13.95
CA PRO A 11 8.19 -29.34 12.83
C PRO A 11 7.11 -28.25 12.79
N VAL A 12 6.92 -27.60 11.64
CA VAL A 12 5.86 -26.60 11.42
C VAL A 12 4.99 -27.02 10.26
N LEU A 13 3.68 -27.15 10.46
CA LEU A 13 2.76 -27.54 9.40
C LEU A 13 2.67 -26.42 8.35
N ASN A 14 3.13 -26.67 7.13
CA ASN A 14 3.08 -25.69 6.04
C ASN A 14 3.05 -26.39 4.67
N TYR A 15 2.96 -25.61 3.59
CA TYR A 15 2.78 -26.12 2.22
C TYR A 15 4.10 -26.28 1.42
N PHE A 16 5.24 -25.93 2.01
CA PHE A 16 6.53 -25.85 1.32
C PHE A 16 7.65 -26.70 1.96
N SER A 17 7.42 -27.31 3.12
CA SER A 17 8.25 -28.35 3.72
C SER A 17 7.46 -29.65 3.91
N ASP A 18 8.17 -30.72 4.22
CA ASP A 18 7.67 -32.07 4.47
C ASP A 18 7.73 -32.45 5.95
N ASP A 19 7.81 -31.46 6.85
CA ASP A 19 7.87 -31.67 8.31
C ASP A 19 6.63 -32.40 8.85
N TYR A 20 5.50 -32.26 8.15
CA TYR A 20 4.25 -32.97 8.41
C TYR A 20 3.86 -33.81 7.18
N ILE A 21 3.28 -34.97 7.45
CA ILE A 21 2.65 -35.86 6.47
C ILE A 21 1.14 -35.85 6.68
N ASN A 22 0.36 -35.98 5.60
CA ASN A 22 -1.10 -36.17 5.66
C ASN A 22 -1.92 -35.07 6.37
N SER A 23 -1.36 -33.88 6.55
CA SER A 23 -2.05 -32.72 7.13
C SER A 23 -1.88 -31.49 6.24
N VAL A 24 -2.89 -30.62 6.21
CA VAL A 24 -2.90 -29.38 5.43
C VAL A 24 -3.48 -28.23 6.26
N PHE A 25 -2.80 -27.08 6.24
CA PHE A 25 -3.32 -25.83 6.76
C PHE A 25 -3.61 -24.84 5.62
N THR A 26 -4.88 -24.50 5.45
CA THR A 26 -5.41 -23.68 4.35
C THR A 26 -5.85 -22.30 4.84
N SER A 27 -5.84 -21.33 3.94
CA SER A 27 -6.27 -19.96 4.17
C SER A 27 -7.15 -19.46 3.03
N ASN A 28 -8.04 -18.53 3.35
CA ASN A 28 -8.84 -17.77 2.41
C ASN A 28 -8.96 -16.32 2.88
N LEU A 29 -8.92 -15.39 1.93
CA LEU A 29 -9.12 -13.96 2.15
C LEU A 29 -10.19 -13.46 1.18
N LYS A 30 -11.23 -12.81 1.72
CA LYS A 30 -12.12 -11.97 0.92
C LYS A 30 -12.01 -10.53 1.37
N LEU A 31 -12.19 -9.63 0.42
CA LEU A 31 -12.12 -8.20 0.63
C LEU A 31 -13.41 -7.57 0.17
N ASP A 32 -13.89 -6.60 0.95
CA ASP A 32 -15.02 -5.76 0.60
C ASP A 32 -14.72 -4.31 0.96
N LYS A 33 -15.48 -3.36 0.40
CA LYS A 33 -15.40 -1.94 0.73
C LYS A 33 -16.63 -1.53 1.54
N LEU A 34 -16.41 -0.80 2.63
CA LEU A 34 -17.47 -0.20 3.44
C LEU A 34 -17.11 1.24 3.77
N GLY A 35 -17.68 2.20 3.03
CA GLY A 35 -17.32 3.61 3.13
C GLY A 35 -15.82 3.82 2.90
N ASN A 36 -15.15 4.50 3.83
CA ASN A 36 -13.69 4.74 3.78
C ASN A 36 -12.87 3.60 4.44
N GLY A 37 -13.44 2.41 4.56
CA GLY A 37 -12.81 1.24 5.17
C GLY A 37 -12.80 0.05 4.22
N ILE A 38 -11.77 -0.78 4.35
CA ILE A 38 -11.67 -2.06 3.66
C ILE A 38 -11.94 -3.15 4.69
N ILE A 39 -12.91 -4.01 4.40
CA ILE A 39 -13.27 -5.18 5.18
C ILE A 39 -12.38 -6.34 4.73
N PHE A 40 -11.75 -7.00 5.70
CA PHE A 40 -10.99 -8.22 5.51
C PHE A 40 -11.76 -9.35 6.18
N GLU A 41 -12.27 -10.29 5.37
CA GLU A 41 -12.81 -11.56 5.85
C GLU A 41 -11.70 -12.60 5.79
N LEU A 42 -11.23 -13.00 6.96
CA LEU A 42 -10.09 -13.89 7.15
C LEU A 42 -10.60 -15.26 7.53
N THR A 43 -10.21 -16.29 6.79
CA THR A 43 -10.55 -17.68 7.11
C THR A 43 -9.29 -18.54 7.03
N ALA A 44 -9.09 -19.41 8.02
CA ALA A 44 -8.09 -20.45 7.98
C ALA A 44 -8.61 -21.73 8.63
N ASN A 45 -8.18 -22.86 8.10
CA ASN A 45 -8.61 -24.17 8.56
C ASN A 45 -7.50 -25.21 8.39
N THR A 46 -7.33 -26.06 9.39
CA THR A 46 -6.45 -27.24 9.34
C THR A 46 -7.28 -28.52 9.45
N ASP A 47 -6.86 -29.60 8.80
CA ASP A 47 -7.41 -30.94 9.03
C ASP A 47 -6.66 -31.71 10.13
N ASP A 48 -5.49 -31.22 10.56
CA ASP A 48 -4.68 -31.83 11.61
C ASP A 48 -5.38 -31.85 12.99
N GLU A 49 -5.74 -33.04 13.46
CA GLU A 49 -6.45 -33.22 14.72
C GLU A 49 -5.63 -32.83 15.96
N GLY A 50 -4.30 -32.99 15.93
CA GLY A 50 -3.44 -32.59 17.04
C GLY A 50 -3.43 -31.08 17.24
N LEU A 51 -3.33 -30.31 16.16
CA LEU A 51 -3.43 -28.85 16.19
C LEU A 51 -4.83 -28.39 16.60
N LYS A 52 -5.91 -29.04 16.10
CA LYS A 52 -7.28 -28.75 16.53
C LYS A 52 -7.47 -28.97 18.02
N GLU A 53 -6.92 -30.06 18.57
CA GLU A 53 -6.99 -30.36 20.00
C GLU A 53 -6.27 -29.29 20.83
N LEU A 54 -5.08 -28.84 20.41
CA LEU A 54 -4.36 -27.75 21.07
C LEU A 54 -5.17 -26.45 21.07
N ILE A 55 -5.82 -26.12 19.96
CA ILE A 55 -6.70 -24.94 19.86
C ILE A 55 -7.92 -25.11 20.78
N GLY A 56 -8.57 -26.27 20.76
CA GLY A 56 -9.73 -26.58 21.61
C GLY A 56 -9.42 -26.51 23.11
N LYS A 57 -8.20 -26.88 23.51
CA LYS A 57 -7.68 -26.74 24.89
C LYS A 57 -7.21 -25.32 25.23
N GLY A 58 -7.20 -24.38 24.27
CA GLY A 58 -6.70 -23.03 24.46
C GLY A 58 -5.18 -22.93 24.64
N LEU A 59 -4.44 -23.94 24.18
CA LEU A 59 -2.97 -23.98 24.17
C LEU A 59 -2.40 -23.35 22.90
N ALA A 60 -3.16 -23.35 21.80
CA ALA A 60 -2.85 -22.66 20.56
C ALA A 60 -4.03 -21.78 20.11
N GLU A 61 -3.78 -20.84 19.19
CA GLU A 61 -4.81 -20.02 18.57
C GLU A 61 -4.46 -19.68 17.12
N TYR A 62 -5.47 -19.45 16.29
CA TYR A 62 -5.26 -18.90 14.95
C TYR A 62 -4.85 -17.44 15.05
N VAL A 63 -3.89 -17.04 14.21
CA VAL A 63 -3.39 -15.67 14.15
C VAL A 63 -3.27 -15.23 12.70
N PHE A 64 -3.86 -14.07 12.42
CA PHE A 64 -3.77 -13.39 11.14
C PHE A 64 -2.94 -12.13 11.31
N HIS A 65 -1.88 -11.99 10.52
CA HIS A 65 -1.02 -10.81 10.53
C HIS A 65 -1.23 -10.01 9.25
N ILE A 66 -1.69 -8.78 9.40
CA ILE A 66 -1.93 -7.84 8.30
C ILE A 66 -0.87 -6.75 8.36
N GLU A 67 -0.13 -6.58 7.26
CA GLU A 67 0.93 -5.58 7.16
C GLU A 67 0.87 -4.80 5.84
N CYS A 68 0.97 -3.48 5.95
CA CYS A 68 1.16 -2.57 4.83
C CYS A 68 2.44 -1.75 5.05
N SER A 69 3.53 -2.15 4.39
CA SER A 69 4.85 -1.54 4.61
C SER A 69 4.93 -0.08 4.16
N SER A 70 4.10 0.34 3.19
CA SER A 70 4.06 1.71 2.67
C SER A 70 3.49 2.73 3.68
N THR A 71 2.65 2.27 4.60
CA THR A 71 2.02 3.10 5.65
C THR A 71 2.49 2.75 7.05
N SER A 72 3.44 1.82 7.18
CA SER A 72 3.88 1.22 8.45
C SER A 72 2.74 0.60 9.27
N TYR A 73 1.61 0.25 8.64
CA TYR A 73 0.49 -0.39 9.33
C TYR A 73 0.81 -1.86 9.60
N ARG A 74 0.65 -2.28 10.85
CA ARG A 74 0.80 -3.68 11.29
C ARG A 74 -0.30 -4.00 12.31
N ASN A 75 -0.99 -5.11 12.11
CA ASN A 75 -2.03 -5.57 13.02
C ASN A 75 -2.04 -7.11 13.11
N ILE A 76 -2.36 -7.60 14.30
CA ILE A 76 -2.54 -9.01 14.59
C ILE A 76 -4.00 -9.23 15.01
N VAL A 77 -4.71 -10.06 14.26
CA VAL A 77 -6.06 -10.52 14.57
C VAL A 77 -5.97 -11.96 15.06
N LYS A 78 -6.62 -12.27 16.17
CA LYS A 78 -6.59 -13.60 16.80
C LYS A 78 -7.95 -14.25 16.68
N SER A 79 -7.99 -15.57 16.50
CA SER A 79 -9.23 -16.34 16.42
C SER A 79 -9.12 -17.69 17.09
N ALA A 80 -10.21 -18.12 17.73
CA ALA A 80 -10.35 -19.48 18.24
C ALA A 80 -10.98 -20.42 17.20
N THR A 81 -11.76 -19.87 16.27
CA THR A 81 -12.53 -20.64 15.27
C THR A 81 -11.88 -20.66 13.89
N GLY A 82 -10.87 -19.80 13.67
CA GLY A 82 -10.19 -19.66 12.39
C GLY A 82 -10.92 -18.72 11.42
N THR A 83 -11.97 -18.01 11.85
CA THR A 83 -12.69 -17.03 11.02
C THR A 83 -12.86 -15.72 11.76
N GLU A 84 -12.41 -14.61 11.16
CA GLU A 84 -12.59 -13.27 11.71
C GLU A 84 -12.86 -12.24 10.62
N THR A 85 -13.50 -11.14 10.99
CA THR A 85 -13.69 -10.00 10.11
C THR A 85 -13.12 -8.74 10.77
N VAL A 86 -12.29 -8.01 10.03
CA VAL A 86 -11.72 -6.74 10.50
C VAL A 86 -11.88 -5.65 9.45
N THR A 87 -12.32 -4.48 9.89
CA THR A 87 -12.39 -3.28 9.02
C THR A 87 -11.20 -2.39 9.30
N ILE A 88 -10.42 -2.08 8.26
CA ILE A 88 -9.26 -1.21 8.35
C ILE A 88 -9.54 0.06 7.55
N PRO A 89 -9.36 1.26 8.13
CA PRO A 89 -9.48 2.51 7.38
C PRO A 89 -8.57 2.50 6.14
N GLU A 90 -9.11 2.84 4.98
CA GLU A 90 -8.36 2.89 3.72
C GLU A 90 -7.16 3.85 3.80
N SER A 91 -7.27 4.92 4.60
CA SER A 91 -6.16 5.84 4.86
C SER A 91 -4.92 5.19 5.47
N LYS A 92 -5.09 4.05 6.17
CA LYS A 92 -4.00 3.26 6.77
C LYS A 92 -3.40 2.23 5.82
N LEU A 93 -3.97 2.05 4.63
CA LEU A 93 -3.51 1.09 3.64
C LEU A 93 -3.09 1.83 2.36
N ASN A 94 -2.10 1.31 1.65
CA ASN A 94 -1.67 1.88 0.37
C ASN A 94 -0.87 0.87 -0.45
N ASN A 95 -1.14 0.76 -1.75
CA ASN A 95 -0.46 -0.17 -2.64
C ASN A 95 -0.57 -1.61 -2.10
N ARG A 96 0.55 -2.27 -1.84
CA ARG A 96 0.59 -3.67 -1.42
C ARG A 96 0.33 -3.86 0.08
N VAL A 97 -0.63 -4.72 0.40
CA VAL A 97 -0.94 -5.23 1.74
C VAL A 97 -0.65 -6.74 1.76
N ASN A 98 0.07 -7.20 2.78
CA ASN A 98 0.41 -8.61 2.99
C ASN A 98 -0.46 -9.15 4.12
N VAL A 99 -1.08 -10.31 3.91
CA VAL A 99 -1.89 -11.01 4.91
C VAL A 99 -1.33 -12.41 5.10
N CYS A 100 -0.85 -12.70 6.31
CA CYS A 100 -0.28 -13.98 6.70
C CYS A 100 -1.20 -14.71 7.70
N PHE A 101 -1.22 -16.04 7.62
CA PHE A 101 -2.13 -16.90 8.38
C PHE A 101 -1.31 -17.95 9.14
N PHE A 102 -1.52 -18.02 10.46
CA PHE A 102 -0.74 -18.86 11.36
C PHE A 102 -1.64 -19.61 12.35
N ILE A 103 -1.13 -20.73 12.87
CA ILE A 103 -1.49 -21.24 14.19
C ILE A 103 -0.28 -21.01 15.09
N VAL A 104 -0.48 -20.40 16.26
CA VAL A 104 0.61 -20.11 17.20
C VAL A 104 0.31 -20.66 18.59
N ALA A 105 1.35 -21.02 19.32
CA ALA A 105 1.24 -21.40 20.72
C ALA A 105 0.86 -20.20 21.59
N LYS A 106 -0.20 -20.33 22.38
CA LYS A 106 -0.70 -19.30 23.32
C LYS A 106 0.01 -19.37 24.67
N LYS A 107 0.51 -20.55 25.00
CA LYS A 107 1.27 -20.91 26.20
C LYS A 107 2.42 -21.83 25.79
N GLU A 108 3.33 -22.07 26.72
CA GLU A 108 4.35 -23.10 26.54
C GLU A 108 3.69 -24.49 26.47
N ILE A 109 4.18 -25.34 25.57
CA ILE A 109 3.72 -26.72 25.37
C ILE A 109 4.96 -27.61 25.49
N GLU A 110 5.07 -28.31 26.61
CA GLU A 110 6.14 -29.28 26.84
C GLU A 110 5.86 -30.61 26.13
N ASN A 111 6.91 -31.30 25.71
CA ASN A 111 6.85 -32.62 25.07
C ASN A 111 5.85 -32.69 23.91
N TYR A 112 5.76 -31.62 23.11
CA TYR A 112 4.90 -31.57 21.93
C TYR A 112 5.37 -32.60 20.89
N SER A 113 4.42 -33.43 20.48
CA SER A 113 4.56 -34.35 19.34
C SER A 113 3.25 -34.37 18.57
N ASN A 114 3.31 -34.75 17.30
CA ASN A 114 2.14 -34.93 16.47
C ASN A 114 2.28 -36.24 15.69
N VAL A 115 1.18 -36.99 15.58
CA VAL A 115 1.14 -38.25 14.81
C VAL A 115 1.44 -38.04 13.33
N ASN A 116 1.21 -36.83 12.84
CA ASN A 116 1.43 -36.43 11.46
C ASN A 116 2.81 -35.83 11.24
N PHE A 117 3.74 -35.87 12.20
CA PHE A 117 5.13 -35.51 11.90
C PHE A 117 5.75 -36.46 10.87
N ASN A 118 6.70 -35.95 10.09
CA ASN A 118 7.56 -36.78 9.27
C ASN A 118 8.24 -37.88 10.11
N PRO A 119 8.38 -39.11 9.61
CA PRO A 119 9.10 -40.19 10.29
C PRO A 119 10.50 -39.82 10.80
N ASP A 120 11.16 -38.84 10.19
CA ASP A 120 12.46 -38.33 10.64
C ASP A 120 12.42 -37.78 12.09
N TYR A 121 11.24 -37.47 12.61
CA TYR A 121 11.01 -37.00 13.98
C TYR A 121 10.48 -38.09 14.93
N GLU A 122 10.48 -39.36 14.53
CA GLU A 122 9.96 -40.46 15.34
C GLU A 122 10.69 -40.55 16.70
N GLY A 123 9.90 -40.61 17.78
CA GLY A 123 10.43 -40.66 19.15
C GLY A 123 11.00 -39.35 19.68
N ILE A 124 10.92 -38.25 18.92
CA ILE A 124 11.36 -36.91 19.33
C ILE A 124 10.14 -36.07 19.73
N SER A 125 10.29 -35.30 20.81
CA SER A 125 9.30 -34.31 21.23
C SER A 125 9.97 -32.96 21.45
N PHE A 126 9.20 -31.88 21.33
CA PHE A 126 9.70 -30.52 21.34
C PHE A 126 9.06 -29.70 22.47
N THR A 127 9.82 -28.78 23.05
CA THR A 127 9.23 -27.72 23.88
C THR A 127 8.89 -26.54 22.97
N ILE A 128 7.60 -26.22 22.87
CA ILE A 128 7.12 -25.08 22.08
C ILE A 128 6.87 -23.91 23.01
N GLU A 129 7.65 -22.85 22.87
CA GLU A 129 7.49 -21.65 23.68
C GLU A 129 6.24 -20.85 23.29
N LYS A 130 5.79 -19.95 24.17
CA LYS A 130 4.71 -19.02 23.84
C LYS A 130 5.05 -18.20 22.58
N ALA A 131 4.04 -17.99 21.73
CA ALA A 131 4.09 -17.26 20.45
C ALA A 131 4.92 -17.94 19.34
N ASN A 132 5.39 -19.17 19.56
CA ASN A 132 5.98 -19.98 18.49
C ASN A 132 4.93 -20.39 17.46
N ILE A 133 5.36 -20.52 16.21
CA ILE A 133 4.48 -20.80 15.07
C ILE A 133 4.36 -22.31 14.90
N LEU A 134 3.16 -22.85 14.98
CA LEU A 134 2.88 -24.28 14.80
C LEU A 134 2.45 -24.62 13.37
N ALA A 135 1.81 -23.67 12.67
CA ALA A 135 1.40 -23.85 11.29
C ALA A 135 1.44 -22.53 10.50
N ILE A 136 1.69 -22.62 9.20
CA ILE A 136 1.76 -21.51 8.25
C ILE A 136 0.96 -21.86 7.00
N ALA A 137 -0.09 -21.08 6.72
CA ALA A 137 -0.85 -21.22 5.47
C ALA A 137 -0.33 -20.26 4.40
N LYS A 138 -0.84 -20.41 3.17
CA LYS A 138 -0.51 -19.53 2.05
C LYS A 138 -0.87 -18.08 2.39
N GLN A 139 0.07 -17.16 2.15
CA GLN A 139 -0.15 -15.73 2.36
C GLN A 139 -0.85 -15.09 1.14
N TYR A 140 -1.47 -13.93 1.36
CA TYR A 140 -2.09 -13.12 0.32
C TYR A 140 -1.36 -11.80 0.18
N ASN A 141 -1.17 -11.39 -1.07
CA ASN A 141 -0.67 -10.07 -1.45
C ASN A 141 -1.80 -9.34 -2.16
N VAL A 142 -2.33 -8.31 -1.53
CA VAL A 142 -3.45 -7.53 -2.02
C VAL A 142 -2.94 -6.19 -2.50
N GLU A 143 -3.39 -5.76 -3.67
CA GLU A 143 -3.16 -4.40 -4.15
C GLU A 143 -4.37 -3.53 -3.82
N ILE A 144 -4.15 -2.52 -2.98
CA ILE A 144 -5.12 -1.49 -2.64
C ILE A 144 -4.83 -0.29 -3.53
N GLU A 145 -5.55 -0.24 -4.63
CA GLU A 145 -5.65 0.97 -5.45
C GLU A 145 -6.58 1.93 -4.75
N LYS A 146 -6.02 3.03 -4.25
CA LYS A 146 -6.83 4.19 -3.92
C LYS A 146 -7.40 4.69 -5.23
N GLU A 147 -8.71 4.94 -5.26
CA GLU A 147 -9.32 5.73 -6.32
C GLU A 147 -8.67 7.12 -6.25
N LYS A 148 -7.54 7.26 -6.95
CA LYS A 148 -7.00 8.56 -7.32
C LYS A 148 -7.96 9.07 -8.37
N ASP A 149 -8.42 10.30 -8.21
CA ASP A 149 -9.03 11.08 -9.27
C ASP A 149 -8.41 10.70 -10.62
N ASN A 150 -9.25 10.40 -11.62
CA ASN A 150 -8.90 10.04 -13.00
C ASN A 150 -7.92 11.03 -13.70
N LEU A 151 -7.52 12.10 -13.02
CA LEU A 151 -6.48 13.07 -13.38
C LEU A 151 -5.05 12.49 -13.35
N ALA A 152 -4.79 11.39 -12.62
CA ALA A 152 -3.44 10.85 -12.46
C ALA A 152 -2.84 10.18 -13.72
N GLN A 153 -3.66 9.83 -14.72
CA GLN A 153 -3.19 9.26 -16.00
C GLN A 153 -2.76 10.31 -17.02
N VAL A 154 -2.88 11.59 -16.69
CA VAL A 154 -2.45 12.68 -17.55
C VAL A 154 -0.94 12.92 -17.34
N PRO A 155 -0.10 12.88 -18.39
CA PRO A 155 1.32 13.22 -18.27
C PRO A 155 1.49 14.60 -17.63
N SER A 156 2.42 14.75 -16.67
CA SER A 156 2.63 16.05 -16.00
C SER A 156 2.84 17.16 -17.03
N ILE A 157 1.93 18.13 -17.02
CA ILE A 157 2.03 19.36 -17.81
C ILE A 157 3.09 20.32 -17.27
N PHE A 158 3.58 20.09 -16.06
CA PHE A 158 4.60 20.91 -15.41
C PHE A 158 6.00 20.33 -15.59
N LEU A 159 6.96 21.21 -15.80
CA LEU A 159 8.39 20.94 -15.78
C LEU A 159 9.06 21.90 -14.80
N ILE A 160 9.55 21.38 -13.67
CA ILE A 160 10.27 22.21 -12.69
C ILE A 160 11.76 22.14 -12.99
N ILE A 161 12.38 23.30 -13.19
CA ILE A 161 13.81 23.40 -13.53
C ILE A 161 14.57 24.30 -12.56
N LYS A 162 15.87 24.06 -12.49
CA LYS A 162 16.82 24.91 -11.79
C LYS A 162 17.18 26.09 -12.68
N ARG A 163 17.14 27.31 -12.14
CA ARG A 163 17.68 28.50 -12.81
C ARG A 163 19.18 28.60 -12.57
N GLU A 164 19.93 28.88 -13.64
CA GLU A 164 21.39 29.01 -13.60
C GLU A 164 21.86 30.40 -13.11
N SER A 165 20.98 31.41 -13.09
CA SER A 165 21.33 32.78 -12.67
C SER A 165 20.91 33.08 -11.22
N ASP A 166 21.85 33.56 -10.39
CA ASP A 166 21.60 33.95 -8.99
C ASP A 166 21.02 35.37 -8.83
N ARG A 167 20.61 36.04 -9.92
CA ARG A 167 20.30 37.49 -9.91
C ARG A 167 18.84 37.86 -9.64
N LYS A 168 17.94 36.88 -9.47
CA LYS A 168 16.52 37.14 -9.21
C LYS A 168 15.96 36.09 -8.26
N ASP A 169 15.38 36.55 -7.15
CA ASP A 169 14.57 35.72 -6.27
C ASP A 169 13.16 35.52 -6.88
N GLY A 170 12.51 34.40 -6.54
CA GLY A 170 11.13 34.11 -6.93
C GLY A 170 10.97 33.09 -8.07
N ILE A 171 9.71 32.73 -8.33
CA ILE A 171 9.31 31.73 -9.33
C ILE A 171 9.09 32.43 -10.68
N GLU A 172 9.67 31.89 -11.76
CA GLU A 172 9.39 32.31 -13.14
C GLU A 172 8.67 31.18 -13.87
N ILE A 173 7.65 31.53 -14.65
CA ILE A 173 6.79 30.56 -15.36
C ILE A 173 6.84 30.89 -16.84
N GLU A 174 7.23 29.93 -17.66
CA GLU A 174 7.23 30.01 -19.12
C GLU A 174 6.10 29.14 -19.69
N MET A 175 5.33 29.73 -20.61
CA MET A 175 4.09 29.16 -21.15
C MET A 175 4.19 28.83 -22.65
N LEU A 176 5.18 29.38 -23.36
CA LEU A 176 5.39 29.19 -24.81
C LEU A 176 6.23 27.94 -25.11
N GLN A 177 5.92 26.84 -24.44
CA GLN A 177 6.52 25.53 -24.62
C GLN A 177 5.45 24.44 -24.46
N ASP A 178 5.78 23.19 -24.81
CA ASP A 178 4.86 22.05 -24.66
C ASP A 178 4.49 21.73 -23.21
N LYS A 179 5.33 22.15 -22.25
CA LYS A 179 5.10 22.04 -20.81
C LYS A 179 5.21 23.41 -20.16
N LEU A 180 4.43 23.63 -19.10
CA LEU A 180 4.57 24.77 -18.21
C LEU A 180 5.87 24.66 -17.44
N GLN A 181 6.87 25.46 -17.81
CA GLN A 181 8.19 25.42 -17.20
C GLN A 181 8.23 26.36 -16.00
N ILE A 182 8.46 25.80 -14.81
CA ILE A 182 8.56 26.53 -13.54
C ILE A 182 10.03 26.58 -13.15
N SER A 183 10.62 27.76 -13.24
CA SER A 183 12.06 27.98 -12.99
C SER A 183 12.28 28.50 -11.58
N LEU A 184 12.90 27.68 -10.74
CA LEU A 184 13.20 28.00 -9.34
C LEU A 184 14.64 28.51 -9.17
N SER A 185 14.87 29.33 -8.15
CA SER A 185 16.23 29.67 -7.72
C SER A 185 17.02 28.40 -7.39
N LYS A 186 18.34 28.46 -7.46
CA LYS A 186 19.21 27.32 -7.13
C LYS A 186 18.88 26.71 -5.77
N LYS A 187 18.70 27.57 -4.75
CA LYS A 187 18.38 27.17 -3.37
C LYS A 187 16.99 26.53 -3.27
N ASP A 188 15.97 27.13 -3.89
CA ASP A 188 14.61 26.61 -3.81
C ASP A 188 14.45 25.32 -4.61
N TYR A 189 15.14 25.18 -5.74
CA TYR A 189 15.19 23.94 -6.49
C TYR A 189 15.80 22.80 -5.68
N GLU A 190 16.90 23.06 -4.95
CA GLU A 190 17.54 22.06 -4.09
C GLU A 190 16.61 21.62 -2.94
N HIS A 191 15.88 22.55 -2.31
CA HIS A 191 14.84 22.23 -1.34
C HIS A 191 13.69 21.43 -1.95
N TYR A 192 13.20 21.85 -3.12
CA TYR A 192 12.16 21.14 -3.86
C TYR A 192 12.58 19.70 -4.19
N ALA A 193 13.79 19.51 -4.72
CA ALA A 193 14.33 18.20 -5.09
C ALA A 193 14.51 17.26 -3.88
N LEU A 194 14.80 17.82 -2.70
CA LEU A 194 14.85 17.06 -1.45
C LEU A 194 13.44 16.66 -0.98
N LEU A 195 12.51 17.62 -0.93
CA LEU A 195 11.15 17.43 -0.41
C LEU A 195 10.29 16.55 -1.32
N SER A 196 10.50 16.62 -2.64
CA SER A 196 9.76 15.83 -3.63
C SER A 196 10.03 14.33 -3.54
N LYS A 197 11.13 13.91 -2.91
CA LYS A 197 11.42 12.50 -2.64
C LYS A 197 10.70 11.95 -1.39
N GLY A 198 10.12 12.83 -0.57
CA GLY A 198 9.38 12.48 0.63
C GLY A 198 7.86 12.59 0.46
N ASN A 199 7.14 12.49 1.57
CA ASN A 199 5.68 12.56 1.62
C ASN A 199 5.15 14.01 1.71
N TYR A 200 5.75 14.94 0.98
CA TYR A 200 5.42 16.38 1.03
C TYR A 200 4.72 16.89 -0.23
N GLN A 201 4.21 16.00 -1.09
CA GLN A 201 3.61 16.35 -2.37
C GLN A 201 2.47 17.36 -2.25
N ALA A 202 1.58 17.21 -1.26
CA ALA A 202 0.48 18.16 -1.03
C ALA A 202 0.99 19.58 -0.72
N LEU A 203 2.07 19.69 0.06
CA LEU A 203 2.70 20.96 0.40
C LEU A 203 3.40 21.58 -0.83
N LEU A 204 4.08 20.75 -1.62
CA LEU A 204 4.74 21.22 -2.85
C LEU A 204 3.72 21.66 -3.91
N HIS A 205 2.60 20.95 -4.02
CA HIS A 205 1.51 21.32 -4.90
C HIS A 205 0.88 22.65 -4.48
N SER A 206 0.60 22.85 -3.19
CA SER A 206 0.01 24.10 -2.70
C SER A 206 0.97 25.29 -2.77
N SER A 207 2.28 25.07 -2.63
CA SER A 207 3.28 26.14 -2.63
C SER A 207 3.84 26.52 -4.01
N ILE A 208 3.83 25.59 -4.98
CA ILE A 208 4.46 25.82 -6.29
C ILE A 208 3.45 25.65 -7.42
N ILE A 209 2.76 24.51 -7.48
CA ILE A 209 1.89 24.17 -8.60
C ILE A 209 0.64 25.05 -8.63
N PHE A 210 -0.01 25.24 -7.47
CA PHE A 210 -1.23 26.04 -7.38
C PHE A 210 -0.98 27.51 -7.74
N PRO A 211 0.01 28.22 -7.17
CA PRO A 211 0.35 29.58 -7.61
C PRO A 211 0.72 29.65 -9.10
N ALA A 212 1.38 28.63 -9.64
CA ALA A 212 1.72 28.59 -11.06
C ALA A 212 0.48 28.50 -11.96
N LEU A 213 -0.52 27.69 -11.58
CA LEU A 213 -1.79 27.62 -12.29
C LEU A 213 -2.55 28.95 -12.23
N ILE A 214 -2.59 29.61 -11.06
CA ILE A 214 -3.20 30.94 -10.93
C ILE A 214 -2.55 31.92 -11.89
N TYR A 215 -1.21 31.96 -11.93
CA TYR A 215 -0.48 32.79 -12.88
C TYR A 215 -0.82 32.45 -14.34
N VAL A 216 -0.89 31.16 -14.69
CA VAL A 216 -1.25 30.71 -16.04
C VAL A 216 -2.64 31.18 -16.44
N PHE A 217 -3.65 30.97 -15.60
CA PHE A 217 -5.02 31.40 -15.88
C PHE A 217 -5.15 32.93 -15.99
N GLU A 218 -4.45 33.68 -15.12
CA GLU A 218 -4.38 35.14 -15.20
C GLU A 218 -3.76 35.65 -16.50
N ASN A 219 -2.79 34.94 -17.06
CA ASN A 219 -2.18 35.28 -18.35
C ASN A 219 -3.07 34.85 -19.52
N LEU A 220 -3.73 33.69 -19.43
CA LEU A 220 -4.70 33.25 -20.44
C LEU A 220 -5.85 34.26 -20.57
N LYS A 221 -6.37 34.79 -19.45
CA LYS A 221 -7.40 35.84 -19.43
C LYS A 221 -7.00 37.09 -20.23
N LYS A 222 -5.72 37.44 -20.22
CA LYS A 222 -5.17 38.66 -20.85
C LYS A 222 -4.66 38.42 -22.28
N SER A 223 -4.67 37.18 -22.75
CA SER A 223 -4.06 36.77 -24.01
C SER A 223 -5.10 36.25 -24.98
N ASP A 224 -4.71 36.10 -26.25
CA ASP A 224 -5.49 35.34 -27.21
C ASP A 224 -5.26 33.84 -26.98
N LEU A 225 -6.33 33.06 -26.80
CA LEU A 225 -6.24 31.63 -26.48
C LEU A 225 -5.71 30.83 -27.68
N GLU A 226 -5.91 31.31 -28.90
CA GLU A 226 -5.41 30.70 -30.15
C GLU A 226 -3.88 30.50 -30.11
N ILE A 227 -3.15 31.37 -29.39
CA ILE A 227 -1.69 31.28 -29.22
C ILE A 227 -1.26 29.97 -28.57
N TYR A 228 -2.11 29.39 -27.71
CA TYR A 228 -1.75 28.23 -26.90
C TYR A 228 -2.38 26.92 -27.38
N GLU A 229 -3.25 26.96 -28.38
CA GLU A 229 -4.03 25.79 -28.82
C GLU A 229 -3.18 24.59 -29.20
N ASP A 230 -1.96 24.82 -29.70
CA ASP A 230 -1.05 23.77 -30.12
C ASP A 230 -0.23 23.14 -28.99
N PHE A 231 -0.07 23.83 -27.85
CA PHE A 231 0.75 23.32 -26.75
C PHE A 231 0.06 22.18 -25.99
N ASN A 232 0.82 21.14 -25.69
CA ASN A 232 0.31 19.95 -25.01
C ASN A 232 -0.28 20.24 -23.62
N TRP A 233 0.32 21.15 -22.86
CA TRP A 233 -0.21 21.56 -21.55
C TRP A 233 -1.60 22.21 -21.67
N PHE A 234 -1.82 23.03 -22.70
CA PHE A 234 -3.09 23.74 -22.89
C PHE A 234 -4.21 22.79 -23.31
N LYS A 235 -3.94 21.90 -24.29
CA LYS A 235 -4.85 20.80 -24.67
C LYS A 235 -5.24 19.94 -23.47
N THR A 236 -4.28 19.70 -22.60
CA THR A 236 -4.48 18.92 -21.38
C THR A 236 -5.38 19.63 -20.37
N ILE A 237 -5.17 20.93 -20.13
CA ILE A 237 -6.06 21.73 -19.26
C ILE A 237 -7.48 21.76 -19.82
N LYS A 238 -7.67 21.99 -21.12
CA LYS A 238 -9.00 21.93 -21.77
C LYS A 238 -9.67 20.57 -21.53
N LYS A 239 -8.93 19.47 -21.72
CA LYS A 239 -9.45 18.11 -21.47
C LYS A 239 -9.86 17.90 -20.02
N VAL A 240 -9.06 18.38 -19.06
CA VAL A 240 -9.35 18.26 -17.62
C VAL A 240 -10.59 19.05 -17.24
N LEU A 241 -10.73 20.28 -17.71
CA LEU A 241 -11.90 21.13 -17.45
C LEU A 241 -13.16 20.55 -18.10
N ASN A 242 -13.07 20.04 -19.32
CA ASN A 242 -14.19 19.40 -19.99
C ASN A 242 -14.68 18.15 -19.23
N ASN A 243 -13.80 17.41 -18.57
CA ASN A 243 -14.20 16.24 -17.75
C ASN A 243 -15.02 16.62 -16.51
N ILE A 244 -15.03 17.90 -16.13
CA ILE A 244 -15.83 18.45 -15.04
C ILE A 244 -16.89 19.44 -15.56
N ASP A 245 -17.26 19.32 -16.84
CA ASP A 245 -18.28 20.11 -17.53
C ASP A 245 -17.99 21.63 -17.58
N ILE A 246 -16.70 22.01 -17.62
CA ILE A 246 -16.26 23.40 -17.79
C ILE A 246 -15.55 23.55 -19.14
N GLU A 247 -16.08 24.41 -20.01
CA GLU A 247 -15.40 24.81 -21.24
C GLU A 247 -14.37 25.92 -20.95
N LEU A 248 -13.18 25.83 -21.55
CA LEU A 248 -12.13 26.85 -21.40
C LEU A 248 -12.26 27.90 -22.51
N ASP A 249 -12.88 29.02 -22.16
CA ASP A 249 -13.07 30.21 -22.99
C ASP A 249 -12.85 31.50 -22.18
N LYS A 250 -13.08 32.67 -22.80
CA LYS A 250 -12.90 33.96 -22.10
C LYS A 250 -13.90 34.19 -20.97
N GLU A 251 -15.11 33.65 -21.05
CA GLU A 251 -16.17 33.84 -20.06
C GLU A 251 -15.87 33.01 -18.81
N SER A 252 -15.41 31.76 -18.98
CA SER A 252 -14.95 30.87 -17.91
C SER A 252 -13.70 31.36 -17.17
N LEU A 253 -12.93 32.28 -17.78
CA LEU A 253 -11.72 32.88 -17.23
C LEU A 253 -11.98 34.23 -16.53
N GLU A 254 -13.21 34.76 -16.60
CA GLU A 254 -13.59 36.00 -15.91
C GLU A 254 -13.83 35.82 -14.40
#